data_AF-A0A359F1S1-F1
#
_entry.id   AF-A0A359F1S1-F1
#
_cell.length_a   1.000
_cell.length_b   1.000
_cell.length_c   1.000
_cell.angle_alpha   90.00
_cell.angle_beta   90.00
_cell.angle_gamma   90.00
#
_symmetry.space_group_name_H-M   'P 1'
#
loop_
_entity.id
_entity.type
_entity.pdbx_description
1 polymer ?
#
loop_
_entity_poly.entity_id
_entity_poly.type
_entity_poly.pdbx_seq_one_letter_code
_entity_poly.pdbx_strand_id
1 'polypeptide(L)' 'NMMGYTPVLGGQVRFVLLGGAEIGTDTLLRWYVLHVLFFPFVTVIFMAIHF' A
#
# COMPACT_ATOMS: atom_id res chain seq x y z
N ASN A 1 -8.25 -10.93 -3.83
CA ASN A 1 -7.63 -12.22 -3.46
C ASN A 1 -6.49 -12.56 -4.44
N MET A 2 -5.55 -11.62 -4.66
CA MET A 2 -4.42 -11.80 -5.60
C MET A 2 -3.04 -11.62 -4.93
N MET A 3 -3.01 -10.91 -3.80
CA MET A 3 -1.79 -10.57 -3.06
C MET A 3 -1.03 -11.77 -2.47
N GLY A 4 -1.65 -12.96 -2.44
CA GLY A 4 -1.07 -14.19 -1.91
C GLY A 4 -0.46 -15.14 -2.94
N TYR A 5 -0.52 -14.82 -4.25
CA TYR A 5 -0.04 -15.73 -5.30
C TYR A 5 1.47 -15.66 -5.56
N THR A 6 2.21 -14.81 -4.85
CA THR A 6 3.67 -14.80 -4.92
C THR A 6 4.24 -15.97 -4.11
N PRO A 7 4.97 -16.92 -4.73
CA PRO A 7 5.29 -18.23 -4.15
C PRO A 7 6.21 -18.18 -2.92
N VAL A 8 6.92 -17.07 -2.71
CA VAL A 8 7.86 -16.90 -1.59
C VAL A 8 7.40 -15.83 -0.59
N LEU A 9 6.70 -14.79 -1.05
CA LEU A 9 6.39 -13.59 -0.25
C LEU A 9 4.89 -13.30 -0.10
N GLY A 10 4.00 -14.12 -0.65
CA GLY A 10 2.56 -13.80 -0.72
C GLY A 10 1.89 -13.56 0.63
N GLY A 11 2.28 -14.31 1.67
CA GLY A 11 1.77 -14.11 3.03
C GLY A 11 2.24 -12.78 3.65
N GLN A 12 3.51 -12.43 3.45
CA GLN A 12 4.12 -11.21 3.99
C GLN A 12 3.61 -9.96 3.26
N VAL A 13 3.49 -10.03 1.93
CA VAL A 13 2.92 -8.95 1.10
C VAL A 13 1.48 -8.68 1.50
N ARG A 14 0.68 -9.73 1.71
CA ARG A 14 -0.69 -9.60 2.22
C ARG A 14 -0.72 -8.96 3.62
N PHE A 15 0.18 -9.35 4.51
CA PHE A 15 0.26 -8.77 5.86
C PHE A 15 0.66 -7.28 5.85
N VAL A 16 1.62 -6.89 5.02
CA VAL A 16 2.06 -5.48 4.92
C VAL A 16 0.95 -4.59 4.34
N LEU A 17 0.26 -5.07 3.31
CA LEU A 17 -0.80 -4.32 2.62
C LEU A 17 -2.10 -4.25 3.43
N LEU A 18 -2.42 -5.28 4.20
CA LEU A 18 -3.58 -5.27 5.09
C LEU A 18 -3.27 -4.62 6.45
N GLY A 19 -2.03 -4.71 6.90
CA GLY A 19 -1.67 -4.28 8.25
C GLY A 19 -2.16 -5.20 9.37
N GLY A 20 -2.73 -6.35 9.02
CA GLY A 20 -3.32 -7.32 9.94
C GLY A 20 -3.69 -8.62 9.24
N ALA A 21 -4.30 -9.55 9.97
CA ALA A 21 -4.71 -10.85 9.45
C ALA A 21 -5.93 -10.78 8.50
N GLU A 22 -6.77 -9.74 8.67
CA GLU A 22 -8.03 -9.52 7.98
C GLU A 22 -8.23 -8.04 7.62
N ILE A 23 -9.18 -7.75 6.74
CA ILE A 23 -9.54 -6.39 6.34
C ILE A 23 -10.49 -5.81 7.41
N GLY A 24 -10.02 -4.82 8.16
CA GLY A 24 -10.82 -4.04 9.11
C GLY A 24 -10.71 -2.53 8.90
N THR A 25 -11.21 -1.75 9.86
CA THR A 25 -11.19 -0.28 9.83
C THR A 25 -9.76 0.30 9.82
N ASP A 26 -8.81 -0.36 10.47
CA ASP A 26 -7.40 0.06 10.48
C ASP A 26 -6.78 0.03 9.07
N THR A 27 -7.08 -1.03 8.30
CA THR A 27 -6.73 -1.13 6.87
C THR A 27 -7.23 0.08 6.09
N LEU A 28 -8.49 0.48 6.31
CA LEU A 28 -9.11 1.60 5.59
C LEU A 28 -8.35 2.90 5.84
N LEU A 29 -8.00 3.17 7.10
CA LEU A 29 -7.25 4.37 7.50
C LEU A 29 -5.84 4.37 6.90
N ARG A 30 -5.16 3.22 6.89
CA ARG A 30 -3.81 3.09 6.30
C ARG A 30 -3.84 3.33 4.80
N TRP A 31 -4.82 2.76 4.10
CA TRP A 31 -5.01 3.01 2.67
C TRP A 31 -5.39 4.46 2.37
N TYR A 32 -6.15 5.10 3.25
CA TYR A 32 -6.47 6.53 3.12
C TYR A 32 -5.21 7.41 3.24
N VAL A 33 -4.37 7.20 4.26
CA VAL A 33 -3.12 7.95 4.43
C VAL A 33 -2.16 7.69 3.26
N LEU A 34 -2.05 6.43 2.84
CA LEU A 34 -1.21 6.03 1.72
C LEU A 34 -1.67 6.69 0.40
N HIS A 35 -2.98 6.80 0.19
CA HIS A 35 -3.55 7.41 -1.01
C HIS A 35 -3.54 8.94 -1.00
N VAL A 36 -3.80 9.59 0.13
CA VAL A 36 -3.97 11.06 0.20
C VAL A 36 -2.67 11.78 0.49
N LEU A 37 -1.74 11.14 1.22
CA LEU A 37 -0.47 11.76 1.61
C LEU A 37 0.71 11.16 0.84
N PHE A 38 0.94 9.86 0.98
CA PHE A 38 2.19 9.23 0.52
C PHE A 38 2.30 9.21 -1.01
N PHE A 39 1.32 8.65 -1.71
CA PHE A 39 1.35 8.58 -3.17
C PHE A 39 1.39 9.96 -3.85
N PRO A 40 0.57 10.95 -3.47
CA PRO A 40 0.61 12.27 -4.06
C PRO A 40 1.94 12.97 -3.81
N PHE A 41 2.51 12.85 -2.61
CA PHE A 41 3.82 13.43 -2.29
C PHE A 41 4.93 12.85 -3.15
N VAL A 42 4.99 11.52 -3.29
CA VAL A 42 5.96 10.83 -4.15
C VAL A 42 5.75 11.21 -5.63
N THR A 43 4.49 11.35 -6.06
CA THR A 43 4.16 11.76 -7.43
C THR A 43 4.67 13.18 -7.71
N VAL A 44 4.48 14.12 -6.78
CA VAL A 44 5.01 15.50 -6.90
C VAL A 44 6.53 15.50 -7.06
N ILE A 45 7.26 14.67 -6.30
CA ILE A 45 8.72 14.52 -6.44
C ILE A 45 9.08 14.01 -7.84
N PHE A 46 8.40 12.96 -8.33
CA PHE A 46 8.65 12.44 -9.67
C PHE A 46 8.35 13.46 -10.77
N MET A 47 7.25 14.22 -10.63
CA MET A 47 6.92 15.31 -11.56
C MET A 47 8.00 16.40 -11.53
N ALA A 48 8.55 16.74 -10.36
CA ALA A 48 9.60 17.75 -10.23
C ALA A 48 10.93 17.37 -10.91
N ILE A 49 11.26 16.07 -10.99
CA ILE A 49 12.46 15.57 -11.68
C ILE A 49 12.22 15.39 -13.19
N HIS A 50 10.98 15.11 -13.60
CA HIS A 50 10.62 14.80 -14.98
C HIS A 50 10.73 16.01 -15.93
N PHE A 51 10.39 17.21 -15.46
CA PHE A 51 10.43 18.46 -16.22
C PHE A 51 11.84 19.03 -16.32
#